data_AF-F7JJK5-F1
#
_entry.id   AF-F7JJK5-F1
#
_cell.length_a   1.000
_cell.length_b   1.000
_cell.length_c   1.000
_cell.angle_alpha   90.00
_cell.angle_beta   90.00
_cell.angle_gamma   90.00
#
_symmetry.space_group_name_H-M   'P 1'
#
loop_
_entity.id
_entity.type
_entity.pdbx_description
1 polymer ?
#
loop_
_entity_poly.entity_id
_entity_poly.type
_entity_poly.pdbx_seq_one_letter_code
_entity_poly.pdbx_strand_id
1 'polypeptide(L)'
;MKKLVIPLLLASMCVLSGCTEKATQSDFKDRVLSESIEEKDYSIQVDSELKGDCYICGDNENSLMPYFRKSGMIGLVCLNTMDISNLDTRAYSDDGTEVLENGTMGIMTSGHGDGECMFHISGMPGRGIFEASVTYDDGSGLDFDKAKQFLCQKCLDKVCEMYKEEMEWSDGNGRLPEVFIVDFATNELYAIGNHRVGFWIRDFWIRVDYKENEEEIMAIYAPEGKME
;
A
#
# COMPACT_ATOMS: atom_id res chain seq x y z
N MET A 1 24.50 -82.21 9.88
CA MET A 1 25.89 -82.10 10.40
C MET A 1 26.85 -82.77 9.43
N LYS A 2 27.50 -82.02 8.54
CA LYS A 2 28.76 -82.38 7.87
C LYS A 2 29.50 -81.07 7.58
N LYS A 3 30.70 -80.90 8.15
CA LYS A 3 31.66 -79.86 7.81
C LYS A 3 32.75 -80.46 6.91
N LEU A 4 33.50 -79.55 6.27
CA LEU A 4 34.77 -79.70 5.54
C LEU A 4 34.70 -80.23 4.11
N VAL A 5 35.15 -79.39 3.15
CA VAL A 5 36.43 -79.55 2.42
C VAL A 5 37.02 -78.15 2.09
N ILE A 6 38.34 -78.02 2.20
CA ILE A 6 39.28 -76.86 2.08
C ILE A 6 40.07 -77.02 0.74
N PRO A 7 41.14 -76.29 0.32
CA PRO A 7 41.55 -74.86 0.18
C PRO A 7 41.88 -74.46 -1.29
N LEU A 8 42.25 -73.19 -1.56
CA LEU A 8 43.50 -72.76 -2.28
C LEU A 8 43.49 -71.22 -2.42
N LEU A 9 44.24 -70.46 -1.60
CA LEU A 9 45.55 -69.87 -1.92
C LEU A 9 45.65 -69.14 -3.27
N LEU A 10 45.69 -67.81 -3.22
CA LEU A 10 46.86 -67.06 -3.70
C LEU A 10 46.88 -65.66 -3.07
N ALA A 11 47.94 -65.44 -2.30
CA ALA A 11 48.35 -64.15 -1.79
C ALA A 11 48.85 -63.27 -2.94
N SER A 12 48.46 -62.00 -2.94
CA SER A 12 49.36 -60.93 -3.36
C SER A 12 49.09 -59.71 -2.49
N MET A 13 50.18 -59.20 -1.95
CA MET A 13 50.30 -58.21 -0.90
C MET A 13 50.33 -56.80 -1.51
N CYS A 14 49.80 -55.84 -0.74
CA CYS A 14 50.10 -54.40 -0.75
C CYS A 14 49.54 -53.61 -1.96
N VAL A 15 48.99 -52.40 -1.84
CA VAL A 15 49.26 -51.29 -0.91
C VAL A 15 47.97 -50.44 -0.77
N LEU A 16 47.79 -49.85 0.41
CA LEU A 16 46.81 -48.81 0.74
C LEU A 16 46.83 -47.64 -0.25
N SER A 17 45.66 -47.22 -0.77
CA SER A 17 45.28 -45.80 -0.93
C SER A 17 43.76 -45.72 -1.09
N GLY A 18 43.06 -45.23 -0.06
CA GLY A 18 41.66 -44.84 -0.21
C GLY A 18 41.56 -43.50 -0.91
N CYS A 19 40.61 -43.36 -1.84
CA CYS A 19 39.95 -42.10 -2.18
C CYS A 19 38.59 -42.39 -2.82
N THR A 20 37.56 -41.86 -2.19
CA THR A 20 36.16 -41.81 -2.59
C THR A 20 36.00 -41.12 -3.96
N GLU A 21 35.31 -41.75 -4.91
CA GLU A 21 34.92 -41.10 -6.17
C GLU A 21 33.90 -40.00 -5.89
N LYS A 22 34.28 -38.75 -6.18
CA LYS A 22 33.37 -37.60 -6.20
C LYS A 22 32.74 -37.51 -7.59
N ALA A 23 31.42 -37.64 -7.65
CA ALA A 23 30.64 -37.18 -8.78
C ALA A 23 30.91 -35.68 -9.02
N THR A 24 31.30 -35.33 -10.24
CA THR A 24 31.62 -33.96 -10.66
C THR A 24 30.35 -33.12 -10.85
N GLN A 25 30.42 -31.91 -10.31
CA GLN A 25 29.37 -30.90 -10.13
C GLN A 25 28.94 -30.19 -11.44
N SER A 26 29.36 -30.66 -12.62
CA SER A 26 29.15 -29.96 -13.89
C SER A 26 27.82 -30.27 -14.58
N ASP A 27 27.18 -31.40 -14.30
CA ASP A 27 25.93 -31.80 -15.00
C ASP A 27 24.64 -31.19 -14.41
N PHE A 28 24.71 -30.53 -13.24
CA PHE A 28 23.53 -29.93 -12.61
C PHE A 28 23.27 -28.48 -13.05
N LYS A 29 24.27 -27.81 -13.63
CA LYS A 29 24.18 -26.36 -13.90
C LYS A 29 23.51 -26.03 -15.24
N ASP A 30 23.53 -26.96 -16.20
CA ASP A 30 22.94 -26.76 -17.54
C ASP A 30 21.45 -27.12 -17.63
N ARG A 31 20.85 -27.65 -16.55
CA ARG A 31 19.41 -28.01 -16.52
C ARG A 31 18.52 -26.97 -15.83
N VAL A 32 19.11 -25.88 -15.34
CA VAL A 32 18.43 -24.84 -14.55
C VAL A 32 18.40 -23.49 -15.28
N LEU A 33 18.80 -23.42 -16.56
CA LEU A 33 18.67 -22.19 -17.34
C LEU A 33 17.56 -22.28 -18.38
N SER A 34 16.66 -21.29 -18.33
CA SER A 34 15.66 -20.88 -19.32
C SER A 34 14.23 -21.42 -19.19
N GLU A 35 13.64 -21.29 -18.01
CA GLU A 35 12.35 -20.59 -18.00
C GLU A 35 12.69 -19.10 -18.00
N SER A 36 12.55 -18.46 -19.17
CA SER A 36 12.46 -17.01 -19.23
C SER A 36 11.19 -16.66 -18.47
N ILE A 37 11.32 -16.11 -17.26
CA ILE A 37 10.21 -15.40 -16.64
C ILE A 37 9.95 -14.22 -17.58
N GLU A 38 8.88 -14.28 -18.37
CA GLU A 38 8.34 -13.08 -19.01
C GLU A 38 7.98 -12.13 -17.87
N GLU A 39 8.78 -11.07 -17.68
CA GLU A 39 8.42 -9.99 -16.77
C GLU A 39 7.11 -9.38 -17.30
N LYS A 40 6.02 -9.59 -16.56
CA LYS A 40 4.73 -8.98 -16.87
C LYS A 40 4.85 -7.47 -16.65
N ASP A 41 4.57 -6.70 -17.69
CA ASP A 41 4.52 -5.25 -17.59
C ASP A 41 3.11 -4.80 -17.18
N TYR A 42 2.99 -4.29 -15.96
CA TYR A 42 1.74 -3.74 -15.41
C TYR A 42 1.63 -2.22 -15.57
N SER A 43 2.51 -1.59 -16.36
CA SER A 43 2.44 -0.16 -16.59
C SER A 43 1.14 0.23 -17.31
N ILE A 44 0.56 1.33 -16.85
CA ILE A 44 -0.59 1.97 -17.47
C ILE A 44 -0.23 3.42 -17.77
N GLN A 45 -0.79 3.94 -18.85
CA GLN A 45 -0.66 5.34 -19.22
C GLN A 45 -2.05 5.91 -19.40
N VAL A 46 -2.33 6.97 -18.66
CA VAL A 46 -3.61 7.67 -18.67
C VAL A 46 -3.32 9.15 -18.80
N ASP A 47 -3.91 9.79 -19.81
CA ASP A 47 -3.81 11.23 -19.99
C ASP A 47 -4.90 11.93 -19.19
N SER A 48 -4.50 12.99 -18.49
CA SER A 48 -5.42 13.86 -17.76
C SER A 48 -6.37 14.57 -18.72
N GLU A 49 -7.67 14.56 -18.38
CA GLU A 49 -8.72 15.31 -19.07
C GLU A 49 -9.13 16.58 -18.32
N LEU A 50 -8.53 16.81 -17.15
CA LEU A 50 -8.81 17.94 -16.29
C LEU A 50 -8.58 19.27 -17.03
N LYS A 51 -9.58 20.14 -16.95
CA LYS A 51 -9.49 21.53 -17.42
C LYS A 51 -9.47 22.46 -16.21
N GLY A 52 -8.32 23.09 -15.95
CA GLY A 52 -8.13 24.00 -14.83
C GLY A 52 -7.18 23.42 -13.77
N ASP A 53 -7.37 23.85 -12.53
CA ASP A 53 -6.49 23.48 -11.42
C ASP A 53 -6.77 22.06 -10.93
N CYS A 54 -5.70 21.36 -10.51
CA CYS A 54 -5.78 20.01 -9.96
C CYS A 54 -6.62 19.98 -8.68
N TYR A 55 -7.51 19.00 -8.57
CA TYR A 55 -8.33 18.83 -7.36
C TYR A 55 -7.50 18.41 -6.15
N ILE A 56 -6.30 17.83 -6.34
CA ILE A 56 -5.40 17.42 -5.25
C ILE A 56 -4.33 18.46 -4.95
N CYS A 57 -3.53 18.87 -5.95
CA CYS A 57 -2.37 19.74 -5.72
C CYS A 57 -2.58 21.22 -6.13
N GLY A 58 -3.74 21.56 -6.70
CA GLY A 58 -4.09 22.92 -7.14
C GLY A 58 -5.19 23.54 -6.29
N ASP A 59 -5.62 24.76 -6.63
CA ASP A 59 -6.64 25.52 -5.88
C ASP A 59 -8.02 25.47 -6.55
N ASN A 60 -8.41 24.30 -7.07
CA ASN A 60 -9.70 24.14 -7.73
C ASN A 60 -10.87 24.46 -6.76
N GLU A 61 -11.76 25.36 -7.16
CA GLU A 61 -12.89 25.82 -6.34
C GLU A 61 -13.93 24.71 -6.05
N ASN A 62 -13.96 23.65 -6.87
CA ASN A 62 -14.84 22.50 -6.68
C ASN A 62 -14.18 21.38 -5.86
N SER A 63 -12.99 21.62 -5.29
CA SER A 63 -12.31 20.69 -4.40
C SER A 63 -12.33 21.21 -2.96
N LEU A 64 -12.43 20.30 -2.00
CA LEU A 64 -12.25 20.63 -0.58
C LEU A 64 -10.77 20.68 -0.15
N MET A 65 -9.82 20.36 -1.04
CA MET A 65 -8.39 20.43 -0.71
C MET A 65 -7.94 21.80 -0.16
N PRO A 66 -8.32 22.96 -0.74
CA PRO A 66 -7.92 24.26 -0.20
C PRO A 66 -8.40 24.50 1.23
N TYR A 67 -9.56 23.94 1.59
CA TYR A 67 -10.08 23.98 2.96
C TYR A 67 -9.23 23.10 3.88
N PHE A 68 -9.01 21.84 3.52
CA PHE A 68 -8.29 20.89 4.37
C PHE A 68 -6.78 21.17 4.51
N ARG A 69 -6.14 21.79 3.51
CA ARG A 69 -4.74 22.27 3.58
C ARG A 69 -4.45 23.13 4.79
N LYS A 70 -5.43 23.92 5.25
CA LYS A 70 -5.28 24.80 6.41
C LYS A 70 -5.02 24.03 7.70
N SER A 71 -5.51 22.78 7.79
CA SER A 71 -5.27 21.93 8.96
C SER A 71 -3.83 21.40 9.03
N GLY A 72 -3.17 21.21 7.87
CA GLY A 72 -1.88 20.51 7.79
C GLY A 72 -1.92 19.05 8.28
N MET A 73 -3.12 18.48 8.47
CA MET A 73 -3.34 17.10 8.88
C MET A 73 -3.22 16.14 7.69
N ILE A 74 -3.57 14.89 7.92
CA ILE A 74 -3.75 13.86 6.89
C ILE A 74 -5.25 13.52 6.80
N GLY A 75 -5.67 13.06 5.63
CA GLY A 75 -7.06 12.71 5.36
C GLY A 75 -7.19 11.50 4.44
N LEU A 76 -8.44 11.21 4.09
CA LEU A 76 -8.81 10.24 3.08
C LEU A 76 -9.42 10.96 1.87
N VAL A 77 -9.16 10.43 0.69
CA VAL A 77 -9.79 10.87 -0.54
C VAL A 77 -10.23 9.68 -1.38
N CYS A 78 -11.48 9.70 -1.85
CA CYS A 78 -11.96 8.77 -2.87
C CYS A 78 -11.69 9.39 -4.24
N LEU A 79 -10.83 8.80 -5.07
CA LEU A 79 -10.52 9.34 -6.39
C LEU A 79 -11.61 9.07 -7.44
N ASN A 80 -12.54 8.15 -7.17
CA ASN A 80 -13.70 7.95 -8.03
C ASN A 80 -14.69 9.12 -7.93
N THR A 81 -14.86 9.70 -6.76
CA THR A 81 -15.91 10.71 -6.49
C THR A 81 -15.34 12.07 -6.13
N MET A 82 -14.04 12.12 -5.84
CA MET A 82 -13.30 13.29 -5.37
C MET A 82 -13.76 13.80 -3.98
N ASP A 83 -14.44 12.96 -3.22
CA ASP A 83 -14.79 13.26 -1.83
C ASP A 83 -13.57 13.16 -0.92
N ILE A 84 -13.42 14.16 -0.04
CA ILE A 84 -12.28 14.30 0.87
C ILE A 84 -12.78 14.43 2.30
N SER A 85 -12.14 13.71 3.20
CA SER A 85 -12.41 13.77 4.64
C SER A 85 -11.11 13.89 5.42
N ASN A 86 -11.06 14.79 6.40
CA ASN A 86 -9.96 14.84 7.36
C ASN A 86 -10.08 13.66 8.34
N LEU A 87 -8.95 13.04 8.71
CA LEU A 87 -8.91 12.03 9.77
C LEU A 87 -9.11 12.64 11.16
N ASP A 88 -8.89 13.95 11.29
CA ASP A 88 -9.10 14.65 12.53
C ASP A 88 -10.58 14.93 12.81
N THR A 89 -11.08 14.35 13.90
CA THR A 89 -12.48 14.49 14.32
C THR A 89 -12.73 15.69 15.23
N ARG A 90 -11.74 16.58 15.38
CA ARG A 90 -11.93 17.88 16.04
C ARG A 90 -12.87 18.78 15.25
N ALA A 91 -13.57 19.66 15.97
CA ALA A 91 -14.40 20.68 15.34
C ALA A 91 -13.50 21.79 14.76
N TYR A 92 -13.81 22.21 13.54
CA TYR A 92 -13.18 23.36 12.89
C TYR A 92 -14.27 24.38 12.53
N SER A 93 -13.97 25.67 12.62
CA SER A 93 -14.84 26.74 12.15
C SER A 93 -14.87 26.77 10.61
N ASP A 94 -15.83 27.49 10.04
CA ASP A 94 -16.00 27.62 8.58
C ASP A 94 -14.75 28.12 7.83
N ASP A 95 -13.86 28.82 8.52
CA ASP A 95 -12.59 29.30 7.97
C ASP A 95 -11.44 28.28 8.06
N GLY A 96 -11.67 27.11 8.65
CA GLY A 96 -10.70 26.02 8.86
C GLY A 96 -9.88 26.13 10.14
N THR A 97 -10.26 27.00 11.09
CA THR A 97 -9.58 27.13 12.39
C THR A 97 -10.13 26.13 13.40
N GLU A 98 -9.26 25.47 14.18
CA GLU A 98 -9.68 24.52 15.22
C GLU A 98 -10.55 25.24 16.28
N VAL A 99 -11.75 24.70 16.52
CA VAL A 99 -12.61 25.09 17.65
C VAL A 99 -12.20 24.20 18.81
N LEU A 100 -11.54 24.80 19.81
CA LEU A 100 -11.04 24.12 21.00
C LEU A 100 -12.22 23.67 21.90
N GLU A 101 -12.90 22.60 21.51
CA GLU A 101 -13.76 21.82 22.41
C GLU A 101 -12.96 20.63 22.93
N ASN A 102 -12.93 20.49 24.26
CA ASN A 102 -12.16 19.48 24.99
C ASN A 102 -12.37 18.08 24.41
N GLY A 103 -11.35 17.53 23.74
CA GLY A 103 -11.00 16.10 23.67
C GLY A 103 -12.14 15.08 23.58
N THR A 104 -13.21 15.41 22.87
CA THR A 104 -14.37 14.52 22.73
C THR A 104 -14.15 13.62 21.51
N MET A 105 -14.46 12.33 21.61
CA MET A 105 -14.47 11.46 20.43
C MET A 105 -15.48 12.02 19.43
N GLY A 106 -15.01 12.50 18.29
CA GLY A 106 -15.88 12.78 17.15
C GLY A 106 -16.00 11.52 16.29
N ILE A 107 -17.18 11.33 15.70
CA ILE A 107 -17.44 10.28 14.71
C ILE A 107 -17.97 10.98 13.47
N MET A 108 -17.39 10.67 12.31
CA MET A 108 -17.85 11.14 11.01
C MET A 108 -18.09 9.94 10.09
N THR A 109 -19.29 9.84 9.54
CA THR A 109 -19.62 8.84 8.52
C THR A 109 -19.99 9.56 7.22
N SER A 110 -19.34 9.22 6.12
CA SER A 110 -19.63 9.76 4.78
C SER A 110 -19.72 8.63 3.76
N GLY A 111 -20.78 8.62 2.96
CA GLY A 111 -20.91 7.75 1.79
C GLY A 111 -20.61 8.54 0.52
N HIS A 112 -19.93 7.92 -0.43
CA HIS A 112 -19.35 8.61 -1.60
C HIS A 112 -20.12 8.39 -2.90
N GLY A 113 -21.27 7.72 -2.85
CA GLY A 113 -22.13 7.45 -3.99
C GLY A 113 -22.70 6.04 -3.92
N ASP A 114 -23.69 5.75 -4.77
CA ASP A 114 -24.20 4.38 -4.91
C ASP A 114 -23.14 3.52 -5.58
N GLY A 115 -22.70 2.43 -4.94
CA GLY A 115 -21.66 1.56 -5.50
C GLY A 115 -20.22 1.93 -5.08
N GLU A 116 -20.04 2.96 -4.26
CA GLU A 116 -18.72 3.52 -3.92
C GLU A 116 -18.38 3.30 -2.43
N CYS A 117 -17.13 3.62 -2.07
CA CYS A 117 -16.67 3.50 -0.69
C CYS A 117 -17.48 4.35 0.33
N MET A 118 -17.40 3.93 1.59
CA MET A 118 -17.89 4.68 2.74
C MET A 118 -16.75 4.87 3.74
N PHE A 119 -16.63 6.08 4.30
CA PHE A 119 -15.70 6.37 5.38
C PHE A 119 -16.43 6.40 6.71
N HIS A 120 -15.83 5.75 7.70
CA HIS A 120 -16.19 5.87 9.11
C HIS A 120 -14.96 6.31 9.90
N ILE A 121 -14.88 7.60 10.21
CA ILE A 121 -13.73 8.22 10.85
C ILE A 121 -14.06 8.49 12.32
N SER A 122 -13.14 8.11 13.20
CA SER A 122 -13.25 8.25 14.65
C SER A 122 -11.87 8.47 15.28
N GLY A 123 -11.77 8.36 16.60
CA GLY A 123 -10.50 8.35 17.31
C GLY A 123 -10.45 9.32 18.48
N MET A 124 -9.23 9.59 18.93
CA MET A 124 -8.92 10.44 20.08
C MET A 124 -7.90 11.52 19.68
N PRO A 125 -8.33 12.58 18.98
CA PRO A 125 -7.42 13.64 18.52
C PRO A 125 -6.58 14.29 19.62
N GLY A 126 -7.15 14.46 20.82
CA GLY A 126 -6.42 14.98 21.99
C GLY A 126 -5.29 14.07 22.49
N ARG A 127 -5.19 12.83 21.99
CA ARG A 127 -4.09 11.89 22.22
C ARG A 127 -3.25 11.65 20.96
N GLY A 128 -3.52 12.36 19.87
CA GLY A 128 -2.88 12.15 18.58
C GLY A 128 -3.23 10.80 17.94
N ILE A 129 -4.36 10.18 18.30
CA ILE A 129 -4.80 8.91 17.71
C ILE A 129 -5.99 9.20 16.81
N PHE A 130 -5.89 8.82 15.55
CA PHE A 130 -6.93 8.98 14.53
C PHE A 130 -7.20 7.63 13.90
N GLU A 131 -8.48 7.33 13.68
CA GLU A 131 -8.92 6.03 13.18
C GLU A 131 -9.90 6.23 12.04
N ALA A 132 -9.81 5.39 11.02
CA ALA A 132 -10.81 5.32 9.97
C ALA A 132 -11.06 3.88 9.58
N SER A 133 -12.31 3.55 9.31
CA SER A 133 -12.70 2.35 8.58
C SER A 133 -13.19 2.78 7.21
N VAL A 134 -12.69 2.13 6.17
CA VAL A 134 -13.11 2.33 4.79
C VAL A 134 -13.74 1.04 4.33
N THR A 135 -15.04 1.07 4.05
CA THR A 135 -15.78 -0.09 3.53
C THR A 135 -16.07 0.10 2.05
N TYR A 136 -16.03 -1.00 1.32
CA TYR A 136 -16.19 -1.01 -0.13
C TYR A 136 -17.34 -1.89 -0.58
N ASP A 137 -17.93 -1.53 -1.72
CA ASP A 137 -18.84 -2.42 -2.44
C ASP A 137 -18.04 -3.48 -3.23
N ASP A 138 -18.69 -4.63 -3.48
CA ASP A 138 -18.08 -5.78 -4.16
C ASP A 138 -17.55 -5.38 -5.55
N GLY A 139 -16.25 -5.57 -5.78
CA GLY A 139 -15.61 -5.27 -7.05
C GLY A 139 -15.34 -3.78 -7.30
N SER A 140 -15.55 -2.92 -6.31
CA SER A 140 -15.06 -1.53 -6.31
C SER A 140 -13.55 -1.48 -6.54
N GLY A 141 -13.05 -0.39 -7.09
CA GLY A 141 -11.64 -0.15 -7.31
C GLY A 141 -11.45 1.18 -7.98
N LEU A 142 -10.18 1.58 -8.13
CA LEU A 142 -9.86 2.83 -8.80
C LEU A 142 -10.33 2.84 -10.26
N ASP A 143 -11.21 3.79 -10.59
CA ASP A 143 -11.66 4.07 -11.94
C ASP A 143 -10.82 5.22 -12.54
N PHE A 144 -9.90 4.87 -13.44
CA PHE A 144 -9.04 5.85 -14.11
C PHE A 144 -9.81 6.83 -15.01
N ASP A 145 -10.98 6.44 -15.53
CA ASP A 145 -11.81 7.33 -16.35
C ASP A 145 -12.47 8.43 -15.50
N LYS A 146 -12.70 8.16 -14.22
CA LYS A 146 -13.09 9.18 -13.23
C LYS A 146 -11.88 9.98 -12.75
N ALA A 147 -10.82 9.30 -12.30
CA ALA A 147 -9.64 9.95 -11.72
C ALA A 147 -8.98 10.98 -12.67
N LYS A 148 -8.90 10.69 -13.97
CA LYS A 148 -8.30 11.60 -14.97
C LYS A 148 -9.07 12.92 -15.15
N GLN A 149 -10.32 13.00 -14.69
CA GLN A 149 -11.12 14.23 -14.72
C GLN A 149 -10.75 15.17 -13.56
N PHE A 150 -10.19 14.65 -12.47
CA PHE A 150 -9.87 15.41 -11.25
C PHE A 150 -8.37 15.74 -11.13
N LEU A 151 -7.51 14.86 -11.62
CA LEU A 151 -6.07 14.94 -11.41
C LEU A 151 -5.37 15.59 -12.60
N CYS A 152 -4.43 16.50 -12.32
CA CYS A 152 -3.46 16.90 -13.33
C CYS A 152 -2.50 15.74 -13.65
N GLN A 153 -1.80 15.82 -14.79
CA GLN A 153 -0.93 14.74 -15.26
C GLN A 153 0.08 14.28 -14.19
N LYS A 154 0.72 15.22 -13.49
CA LYS A 154 1.70 14.88 -12.44
C LYS A 154 1.10 14.04 -11.31
N CYS A 155 -0.13 14.34 -10.88
CA CYS A 155 -0.80 13.56 -9.84
C CYS A 155 -1.26 12.21 -10.39
N LEU A 156 -1.76 12.18 -11.62
CA LEU A 156 -2.21 10.97 -12.28
C LEU A 156 -1.06 9.98 -12.54
N ASP A 157 0.10 10.47 -12.96
CA ASP A 157 1.31 9.65 -13.17
C ASP A 157 1.73 8.92 -11.88
N LYS A 158 1.65 9.61 -10.72
CA LYS A 158 1.93 8.99 -9.42
C LYS A 158 0.92 7.90 -9.06
N VAL A 159 -0.36 8.12 -9.38
CA VAL A 159 -1.40 7.11 -9.15
C VAL A 159 -1.18 5.89 -10.06
N CYS A 160 -0.78 6.10 -11.32
CA CYS A 160 -0.38 5.02 -12.23
C CYS A 160 0.84 4.25 -11.72
N GLU A 161 1.82 4.93 -11.10
CA GLU A 161 2.97 4.29 -10.46
C GLU A 161 2.54 3.42 -9.27
N MET A 162 1.68 3.93 -8.38
CA MET A 162 1.13 3.16 -7.26
C MET A 162 0.30 1.94 -7.71
N TYR A 163 -0.44 2.08 -8.82
CA TYR A 163 -1.14 0.96 -9.46
C TYR A 163 -0.18 -0.12 -9.92
N LYS A 164 0.89 0.28 -10.61
CA LYS A 164 1.92 -0.63 -11.06
C LYS A 164 2.55 -1.39 -9.88
N GLU A 165 2.89 -0.68 -8.79
CA GLU A 165 3.44 -1.30 -7.58
C GLU A 165 2.50 -2.38 -6.98
N GLU A 166 1.20 -2.10 -6.90
CA GLU A 166 0.21 -3.06 -6.38
C GLU A 166 0.07 -4.29 -7.29
N MET A 167 0.06 -4.09 -8.61
CA MET A 167 -0.06 -5.18 -9.57
C MET A 167 1.21 -6.04 -9.60
N GLU A 168 2.40 -5.44 -9.51
CA GLU A 168 3.66 -6.16 -9.40
C GLU A 168 3.71 -7.00 -8.13
N TRP A 169 3.28 -6.44 -6.99
CA TRP A 169 3.26 -7.16 -5.71
C TRP A 169 2.31 -8.37 -5.72
N SER A 170 1.17 -8.22 -6.40
CA SER A 170 0.09 -9.22 -6.43
C SER A 170 0.14 -10.18 -7.64
N ASP A 171 1.17 -10.08 -8.48
CA ASP A 171 1.25 -10.78 -9.78
C ASP A 171 0.00 -10.55 -10.65
N GLY A 172 -0.55 -9.33 -10.60
CA GLY A 172 -1.71 -8.89 -11.37
C GLY A 172 -3.06 -9.39 -10.85
N ASN A 173 -3.10 -10.03 -9.68
CA ASN A 173 -4.33 -10.50 -9.05
C ASN A 173 -4.86 -9.52 -8.00
N GLY A 174 -4.13 -8.45 -7.73
CA GLY A 174 -4.47 -7.44 -6.74
C GLY A 174 -5.47 -6.43 -7.27
N ARG A 175 -5.74 -5.45 -6.42
CA ARG A 175 -6.70 -4.38 -6.66
C ARG A 175 -6.11 -3.13 -6.04
N LEU A 176 -6.06 -2.04 -6.79
CA LEU A 176 -5.81 -0.73 -6.21
C LEU A 176 -7.16 -0.14 -5.78
N PRO A 177 -7.41 0.09 -4.48
CA PRO A 177 -8.63 0.74 -4.03
C PRO A 177 -8.73 2.16 -4.58
N GLU A 178 -9.95 2.66 -4.71
CA GLU A 178 -10.22 4.04 -5.09
C GLU A 178 -9.88 5.06 -4.00
N VAL A 179 -9.55 4.60 -2.79
CA VAL A 179 -9.29 5.43 -1.61
C VAL A 179 -7.80 5.54 -1.34
N PHE A 180 -7.36 6.78 -1.11
CA PHE A 180 -5.98 7.14 -0.83
C PHE A 180 -5.90 7.94 0.46
N ILE A 181 -4.80 7.77 1.18
CA ILE A 181 -4.43 8.73 2.23
C ILE A 181 -3.83 9.96 1.54
N VAL A 182 -4.29 11.15 1.92
CA VAL A 182 -3.77 12.42 1.42
C VAL A 182 -3.10 13.19 2.55
N ASP A 183 -1.89 13.67 2.29
CA ASP A 183 -1.22 14.61 3.19
C ASP A 183 -1.57 16.05 2.79
N PHE A 184 -2.41 16.71 3.59
CA PHE A 184 -2.85 18.07 3.29
C PHE A 184 -1.73 19.10 3.38
N ALA A 185 -0.60 18.79 4.04
CA ALA A 185 0.53 19.71 4.08
C ALA A 185 1.35 19.72 2.78
N THR A 186 1.43 18.57 2.09
CA THR A 186 2.30 18.37 0.92
C THR A 186 1.53 18.14 -0.38
N ASN A 187 0.23 17.83 -0.29
CA ASN A 187 -0.64 17.35 -1.37
C ASN A 187 -0.20 16.00 -1.95
N GLU A 188 0.55 15.21 -1.18
CA GLU A 188 0.96 13.87 -1.59
C GLU A 188 -0.15 12.85 -1.32
N LEU A 189 -0.28 11.89 -2.24
CA LEU A 189 -1.19 10.76 -2.14
C LEU A 189 -0.42 9.50 -1.75
N TYR A 190 -1.08 8.63 -1.00
CA TYR A 190 -0.54 7.34 -0.58
C TYR A 190 -1.61 6.28 -0.78
N ALA A 191 -1.30 5.31 -1.64
CA ALA A 191 -2.19 4.17 -1.88
C ALA A 191 -2.32 3.30 -0.64
N ILE A 192 -3.52 2.74 -0.47
CA ILE A 192 -3.88 1.79 0.59
C ILE A 192 -3.89 0.38 -0.03
N GLY A 193 -2.84 0.05 -0.80
CA GLY A 193 -2.69 -1.27 -1.42
C GLY A 193 -2.22 -2.32 -0.41
N ASN A 194 -2.61 -3.58 -0.59
CA ASN A 194 -2.41 -4.67 0.38
C ASN A 194 -0.94 -4.86 0.83
N HIS A 195 0.01 -4.40 0.03
CA HIS A 195 1.44 -4.43 0.35
C HIS A 195 1.87 -3.43 1.44
N ARG A 196 1.04 -2.45 1.82
CA ARG A 196 1.38 -1.34 2.74
C ARG A 196 0.68 -1.48 4.09
N VAL A 197 1.28 -2.22 5.01
CA VAL A 197 0.70 -2.46 6.35
C VAL A 197 1.10 -1.40 7.38
N GLY A 198 2.25 -0.73 7.21
CA GLY A 198 2.63 0.38 8.07
C GLY A 198 3.78 1.21 7.53
N PHE A 199 3.66 2.53 7.64
CA PHE A 199 4.60 3.49 7.06
C PHE A 199 4.46 4.87 7.71
N TRP A 200 5.45 5.73 7.48
CA TRP A 200 5.44 7.11 7.97
C TRP A 200 4.93 8.07 6.91
N ILE A 201 4.07 9.00 7.32
CA ILE A 201 3.78 10.24 6.60
C ILE A 201 4.16 11.38 7.53
N ARG A 202 5.32 12.02 7.30
CA ARG A 202 5.86 13.06 8.20
C ARG A 202 5.88 12.55 9.65
N ASP A 203 5.17 13.24 10.54
CA ASP A 203 5.05 12.95 11.98
C ASP A 203 3.93 11.94 12.30
N PHE A 204 3.32 11.30 11.29
CA PHE A 204 2.25 10.31 11.48
C PHE A 204 2.77 8.91 11.17
N TRP A 205 2.67 8.01 12.15
CA TRP A 205 2.79 6.58 11.90
C TRP A 205 1.43 6.04 11.46
N ILE A 206 1.38 5.49 10.26
CA ILE A 206 0.19 4.88 9.68
C ILE A 206 0.28 3.37 9.83
N ARG A 207 -0.82 2.76 10.23
CA ARG A 207 -1.05 1.31 10.17
C ARG A 207 -2.34 1.06 9.40
N VAL A 208 -2.31 0.08 8.52
CA VAL A 208 -3.48 -0.38 7.76
C VAL A 208 -3.68 -1.86 8.02
N ASP A 209 -4.87 -2.22 8.48
CA ASP A 209 -5.32 -3.60 8.62
C ASP A 209 -6.34 -3.91 7.52
N TYR A 210 -6.07 -4.96 6.74
CA TYR A 210 -6.88 -5.36 5.59
C TYR A 210 -7.85 -6.48 5.96
N LYS A 211 -9.13 -6.30 5.61
CA LYS A 211 -10.19 -7.32 5.66
C LYS A 211 -10.80 -7.44 4.26
N GLU A 212 -11.72 -8.39 4.08
CA GLU A 212 -12.25 -8.76 2.76
C GLU A 212 -12.82 -7.57 1.97
N ASN A 213 -13.64 -6.71 2.61
CA ASN A 213 -14.28 -5.53 2.01
C ASN A 213 -14.11 -4.26 2.88
N GLU A 214 -13.10 -4.26 3.75
CA GLU A 214 -12.87 -3.17 4.69
C GLU A 214 -11.36 -3.00 4.94
N GLU A 215 -10.89 -1.76 4.98
CA GLU A 215 -9.59 -1.45 5.57
C GLU A 215 -9.75 -0.57 6.81
N GLU A 216 -9.08 -0.96 7.88
CA GLU A 216 -8.96 -0.17 9.10
C GLU A 216 -7.63 0.57 9.09
N ILE A 217 -7.69 1.89 9.16
CA ILE A 217 -6.55 2.80 9.13
C ILE A 217 -6.41 3.41 10.52
N MET A 218 -5.23 3.29 11.10
CA MET A 218 -4.87 3.99 12.32
C MET A 218 -3.70 4.91 12.03
N ALA A 219 -3.86 6.20 12.33
CA ALA A 219 -2.78 7.17 12.30
C ALA A 219 -2.46 7.64 13.71
N ILE A 220 -1.19 7.55 14.09
CA ILE A 220 -0.68 8.01 15.37
C ILE A 220 0.25 9.19 15.10
N TYR A 221 -0.12 10.37 15.60
CA TYR A 221 0.74 11.54 15.60
C TYR A 221 1.87 11.34 16.62
N ALA A 222 3.07 11.14 16.09
CA ALA A 222 4.30 10.86 16.81
C ALA A 222 5.42 11.72 16.21
N PRO A 223 5.41 13.04 16.48
CA PRO A 223 6.40 13.96 15.93
C PRO A 223 7.80 13.62 16.43
N GLU A 224 8.80 13.85 15.59
CA GLU A 224 10.20 13.74 16.00
C GLU A 224 10.46 14.74 17.14
N GLY A 225 10.55 14.22 18.36
CA GLY A 225 11.01 15.01 19.48
C GLY A 225 12.46 15.40 19.25
N LYS A 226 12.76 16.70 19.20
CA LYS A 226 14.08 17.12 19.67
C LYS A 226 14.11 16.75 21.15
N MET A 227 14.78 15.64 21.46
CA MET A 227 15.17 15.34 22.84
C MET A 227 16.14 16.44 23.27
N GLU A 228 15.60 17.54 23.79
CA GLU A 228 16.35 18.59 24.50
C GLU A 228 16.37 18.30 26.00
#